data_AF-A0A093X6W9-F1
#
_entry.id   AF-A0A093X6W9-F1
#
_cell.length_a   1.000
_cell.length_b   1.000
_cell.length_c   1.000
_cell.angle_alpha   90.00
_cell.angle_beta   90.00
_cell.angle_gamma   90.00
#
_symmetry.space_group_name_H-M   'P 1'
#
loop_
_entity.id
_entity.type
_entity.pdbx_description
1 polymer ?
#
loop_
_entity_poly.entity_id
_entity_poly.type
_entity_poly.pdbx_seq_one_letter_code
_entity_poly.pdbx_strand_id
1 'polypeptide(L)'
;DFEKHPGGPSGLLDELRALILAAPKEAFVAIGEIGLDYDRLTLSPKDTQLTHFRTQLDLAASLPSPPPLFLHSRAAHEDFLHELTLRADKLPKRGVVHSFTGTVAEMQELVAAGWDVGINGCSIRAAEGIDVVKALPLERLHVETDGPWCEMRPTHASAAFVGPAYDGPGKEDEVAKGILEKEGAYKWVKKEKWVEGALVKGRNEPCLIGRVVVAVARIKGVSVEEVAEAAWGNSRRMFGFKDEVEVEV
;
A
#
# COMPACT_ATOMS: atom_id res chain seq x y z
N ASP A 1 3.36 -15.56 -16.68
CA ASP A 1 4.62 -15.20 -17.34
C ASP A 1 4.28 -14.85 -18.78
N PHE A 2 4.49 -13.59 -19.17
CA PHE A 2 4.06 -13.05 -20.48
C PHE A 2 4.63 -13.86 -21.64
N GLU A 3 5.90 -14.26 -21.55
CA GLU A 3 6.61 -15.00 -22.60
C GLU A 3 6.15 -16.47 -22.72
N LYS A 4 5.49 -17.01 -21.69
CA LYS A 4 5.01 -18.41 -21.68
C LYS A 4 3.53 -18.53 -22.03
N HIS A 5 2.84 -17.41 -22.26
CA HIS A 5 1.43 -17.44 -22.62
C HIS A 5 1.23 -18.03 -24.03
N PRO A 6 0.22 -18.87 -24.29
CA PRO A 6 0.02 -19.48 -25.62
C PRO A 6 -0.14 -18.47 -26.76
N GLY A 7 -0.75 -17.30 -26.49
CA GLY A 7 -0.86 -16.19 -27.42
C GLY A 7 0.32 -15.19 -27.38
N GLY A 8 1.40 -15.54 -26.69
CA GLY A 8 2.50 -14.64 -26.37
C GLY A 8 2.07 -13.43 -25.51
N PRO A 9 2.97 -12.44 -25.35
CA PRO A 9 2.68 -11.23 -24.58
C PRO A 9 1.45 -10.46 -25.06
N SER A 10 1.24 -10.36 -26.39
CA SER A 10 0.07 -9.67 -26.96
C SER A 10 -1.23 -10.37 -26.61
N GLY A 11 -1.29 -11.69 -26.74
CA GLY A 11 -2.50 -12.44 -26.40
C GLY A 11 -2.86 -12.32 -24.92
N LEU A 12 -1.87 -12.31 -24.03
CA LEU A 12 -2.11 -12.08 -22.61
C LEU A 12 -2.66 -10.67 -22.34
N LEU A 13 -2.14 -9.64 -23.02
CA LEU A 13 -2.65 -8.27 -22.89
C LEU A 13 -4.08 -8.14 -23.41
N ASP A 14 -4.43 -8.83 -24.49
CA ASP A 14 -5.80 -8.85 -25.03
C ASP A 14 -6.77 -9.53 -24.05
N GLU A 15 -6.36 -10.64 -23.43
CA GLU A 15 -7.14 -11.32 -22.39
C GLU A 15 -7.30 -10.44 -21.14
N LEU A 16 -6.23 -9.78 -20.68
CA LEU A 16 -6.29 -8.83 -19.57
C LEU A 16 -7.23 -7.67 -19.89
N ARG A 17 -7.15 -7.10 -21.11
CA ARG A 17 -8.06 -6.04 -21.55
C ARG A 17 -9.51 -6.52 -21.51
N ALA A 18 -9.81 -7.70 -22.05
CA ALA A 18 -11.15 -8.25 -22.06
C ALA A 18 -11.67 -8.47 -20.63
N LEU A 19 -10.84 -9.00 -19.74
CA LEU A 19 -11.18 -9.20 -18.34
C LEU A 19 -11.48 -7.86 -17.63
N ILE A 20 -10.66 -6.84 -17.83
CA ILE A 20 -10.85 -5.51 -17.24
C ILE A 20 -12.17 -4.89 -17.72
N LEU A 21 -12.47 -4.97 -19.02
CA LEU A 21 -13.70 -4.39 -19.59
C LEU A 21 -14.96 -5.14 -19.18
N ALA A 22 -14.86 -6.44 -18.86
CA ALA A 22 -15.97 -7.26 -18.41
C ALA A 22 -16.19 -7.22 -16.89
N ALA A 23 -15.21 -6.76 -16.11
CA ALA A 23 -15.27 -6.79 -14.66
C ALA A 23 -16.29 -5.78 -14.09
N PRO A 24 -17.09 -6.15 -13.07
CA PRO A 24 -17.93 -5.20 -12.38
C PRO A 24 -17.06 -4.22 -11.59
N LYS A 25 -17.45 -2.94 -11.59
CA LYS A 25 -16.68 -1.86 -10.95
C LYS A 25 -16.53 -2.05 -9.45
N GLU A 26 -17.46 -2.76 -8.83
CA GLU A 26 -17.47 -3.09 -7.42
C GLU A 26 -16.41 -4.15 -7.05
N ALA A 27 -15.98 -4.99 -8.00
CA ALA A 27 -14.97 -6.02 -7.77
C ALA A 27 -13.60 -5.65 -8.35
N PHE A 28 -13.53 -4.76 -9.35
CA PHE A 28 -12.29 -4.33 -10.00
C PHE A 28 -12.10 -2.81 -9.88
N VAL A 29 -11.30 -2.43 -8.89
CA VAL A 29 -11.13 -1.02 -8.49
C VAL A 29 -9.78 -0.40 -8.86
N ALA A 30 -8.81 -1.22 -9.30
CA ALA A 30 -7.49 -0.75 -9.71
C ALA A 30 -6.81 -1.73 -10.68
N ILE A 31 -5.91 -1.21 -11.52
CA ILE A 31 -4.98 -2.01 -12.32
C ILE A 31 -3.70 -2.18 -11.49
N GLY A 32 -3.41 -3.42 -11.13
CA GLY A 32 -2.23 -3.77 -10.35
C GLY A 32 -2.28 -5.22 -9.88
N GLU A 33 -1.26 -5.70 -9.20
CA GLU A 33 -0.02 -5.00 -8.86
C GLU A 33 0.94 -4.97 -10.07
N ILE A 34 1.34 -3.77 -10.53
CA ILE A 34 2.28 -3.60 -11.65
C ILE A 34 3.42 -2.67 -11.26
N GLY A 35 4.64 -2.91 -11.76
CA GLY A 35 5.79 -2.08 -11.40
C GLY A 35 7.13 -2.80 -11.57
N LEU A 36 8.11 -2.38 -10.76
CA LEU A 36 9.50 -2.85 -10.83
C LEU A 36 10.02 -3.26 -9.45
N ASP A 37 10.65 -4.43 -9.37
CA ASP A 37 11.31 -4.97 -8.17
C ASP A 37 12.74 -5.43 -8.50
N TYR A 38 13.71 -4.56 -8.25
CA TYR A 38 15.12 -4.84 -8.50
C TYR A 38 15.79 -5.66 -7.39
N ASP A 39 15.09 -5.96 -6.29
CA ASP A 39 15.51 -6.96 -5.32
C ASP A 39 15.11 -8.39 -5.75
N ARG A 40 14.40 -8.55 -6.89
CA ARG A 40 13.89 -9.83 -7.40
C ARG A 40 14.34 -10.14 -8.84
N LEU A 41 15.51 -9.64 -9.23
CA LEU A 41 16.08 -9.88 -10.57
C LEU A 41 16.32 -11.37 -10.90
N THR A 42 16.42 -12.23 -9.88
CA THR A 42 16.52 -13.70 -10.06
C THR A 42 15.20 -14.34 -10.48
N LEU A 43 14.05 -13.69 -10.22
CA LEU A 43 12.73 -14.15 -10.65
C LEU A 43 12.36 -13.60 -12.03
N SER A 44 12.71 -12.34 -12.30
CA SER A 44 12.50 -11.70 -13.60
C SER A 44 13.60 -10.68 -13.86
N PRO A 45 14.40 -10.82 -14.94
CA PRO A 45 15.46 -9.87 -15.28
C PRO A 45 14.93 -8.45 -15.49
N LYS A 46 15.79 -7.44 -15.27
CA LYS A 46 15.44 -6.01 -15.37
C LYS A 46 14.74 -5.66 -16.69
N ASP A 47 15.29 -6.12 -17.82
CA ASP A 47 14.73 -5.81 -19.14
C ASP A 47 13.34 -6.41 -19.34
N THR A 48 13.08 -7.59 -18.79
CA THR A 48 11.76 -8.23 -18.80
C THR A 48 10.77 -7.43 -17.95
N GLN A 49 11.17 -7.02 -16.75
CA GLN A 49 10.32 -6.19 -15.88
C GLN A 49 9.97 -4.86 -16.56
N LEU A 50 10.96 -4.15 -17.13
CA LEU A 50 10.74 -2.90 -17.86
C LEU A 50 9.80 -3.09 -19.05
N THR A 51 10.03 -4.14 -19.86
CA THR A 51 9.20 -4.42 -21.03
C THR A 51 7.74 -4.62 -20.64
N HIS A 52 7.46 -5.44 -19.63
CA HIS A 52 6.07 -5.73 -19.26
C HIS A 52 5.43 -4.66 -18.39
N PHE A 53 6.21 -3.89 -17.62
CA PHE A 53 5.70 -2.71 -16.95
C PHE A 53 5.21 -1.68 -17.99
N ARG A 54 6.03 -1.39 -19.01
CA ARG A 54 5.65 -0.53 -20.14
C ARG A 54 4.37 -0.98 -20.82
N THR A 55 4.27 -2.25 -21.20
CA THR A 55 3.08 -2.75 -21.91
C THR A 55 1.82 -2.72 -21.05
N GLN A 56 1.93 -2.94 -19.73
CA GLN A 56 0.80 -2.84 -18.82
C GLN A 56 0.36 -1.38 -18.59
N LEU A 57 1.32 -0.44 -18.52
CA LEU A 57 1.01 0.99 -18.52
C LEU A 57 0.34 1.42 -19.83
N ASP A 58 0.83 0.94 -20.97
CA ASP A 58 0.23 1.21 -22.28
C ASP A 58 -1.19 0.63 -22.39
N LEU A 59 -1.42 -0.57 -21.84
CA LEU A 59 -2.75 -1.15 -21.71
C LEU A 59 -3.65 -0.24 -20.86
N ALA A 60 -3.22 0.15 -19.66
CA ALA A 60 -3.99 1.03 -18.79
C ALA A 60 -4.34 2.36 -19.50
N ALA A 61 -3.37 3.00 -20.12
CA ALA A 61 -3.52 4.25 -20.89
C ALA A 61 -4.49 4.12 -22.09
N SER A 62 -4.68 2.92 -22.62
CA SER A 62 -5.54 2.67 -23.78
C SER A 62 -7.01 2.42 -23.45
N LEU A 63 -7.35 2.28 -22.17
CA LEU A 63 -8.73 2.02 -21.74
C LEU A 63 -9.58 3.30 -21.79
N PRO A 64 -10.87 3.22 -22.13
CA PRO A 64 -11.74 4.40 -22.22
C PRO A 64 -12.02 5.07 -20.87
N SER A 65 -11.94 4.32 -19.77
CA SER A 65 -12.13 4.81 -18.40
C SER A 65 -11.19 4.04 -17.48
N PRO A 66 -9.88 4.35 -17.49
CA PRO A 66 -8.89 3.57 -16.76
C PRO A 66 -9.11 3.69 -15.24
N PRO A 67 -9.19 2.55 -14.53
CA PRO A 67 -9.12 2.55 -13.07
C PRO A 67 -7.77 3.10 -12.58
N PRO A 68 -7.69 3.54 -11.31
CA PRO A 68 -6.42 3.87 -10.66
C PRO A 68 -5.37 2.78 -10.81
N LEU A 69 -4.10 3.16 -10.73
CA LEU A 69 -3.00 2.20 -10.70
C LEU A 69 -2.67 1.82 -9.25
N PHE A 70 -2.39 0.53 -9.02
CA PHE A 70 -1.81 0.02 -7.78
C PHE A 70 -0.38 -0.45 -8.09
N LEU A 71 0.60 0.37 -7.71
CA LEU A 71 1.94 0.37 -8.27
C LEU A 71 2.98 -0.16 -7.29
N HIS A 72 3.86 -1.03 -7.77
CA HIS A 72 4.99 -1.56 -6.99
C HIS A 72 6.31 -0.90 -7.40
N SER A 73 7.10 -0.46 -6.43
CA SER A 73 8.47 0.00 -6.68
C SER A 73 9.40 -0.45 -5.56
N ARG A 74 10.45 -1.18 -5.91
CA ARG A 74 11.50 -1.61 -4.98
C ARG A 74 12.87 -1.54 -5.62
N ALA A 75 13.75 -0.73 -5.01
CA ALA A 75 15.12 -0.48 -5.48
C ALA A 75 15.19 -0.05 -6.98
N ALA A 76 14.12 0.55 -7.48
CA ALA A 76 13.91 0.80 -8.92
C ALA A 76 13.33 2.19 -9.22
N HIS A 77 13.41 3.13 -8.28
CA HIS A 77 12.68 4.41 -8.32
C HIS A 77 12.93 5.22 -9.61
N GLU A 78 14.18 5.38 -10.03
CA GLU A 78 14.53 6.18 -11.21
C GLU A 78 13.84 5.68 -12.48
N ASP A 79 14.01 4.38 -12.79
CA ASP A 79 13.38 3.76 -13.95
C ASP A 79 11.85 3.71 -13.79
N PHE A 80 11.35 3.44 -12.59
CA PHE A 80 9.91 3.41 -12.30
C PHE A 80 9.24 4.76 -12.58
N LEU A 81 9.79 5.84 -12.03
CA LEU A 81 9.27 7.20 -12.22
C LEU A 81 9.44 7.67 -13.67
N HIS A 82 10.55 7.30 -14.32
CA HIS A 82 10.75 7.58 -15.74
C HIS A 82 9.62 7.00 -16.60
N GLU A 83 9.29 5.71 -16.44
CA GLU A 83 8.25 5.05 -17.24
C GLU A 83 6.84 5.62 -17.02
N LEU A 84 6.53 6.02 -15.78
CA LEU A 84 5.29 6.73 -15.46
C LEU A 84 5.25 8.11 -16.11
N THR A 85 6.36 8.85 -16.04
CA THR A 85 6.46 10.22 -16.58
C THR A 85 6.26 10.25 -18.09
N LEU A 86 6.84 9.29 -18.83
CA LEU A 86 6.66 9.17 -20.28
C LEU A 86 5.19 9.01 -20.72
N ARG A 87 4.32 8.59 -19.80
CA ARG A 87 2.91 8.30 -20.06
C ARG A 87 1.96 9.17 -19.23
N ALA A 88 2.46 10.18 -18.52
CA ALA A 88 1.69 10.98 -17.57
C ALA A 88 0.42 11.58 -18.17
N ASP A 89 0.47 12.00 -19.45
CA ASP A 89 -0.69 12.58 -20.16
C ASP A 89 -1.79 11.57 -20.50
N LYS A 90 -1.47 10.27 -20.53
CA LYS A 90 -2.40 9.20 -20.93
C LYS A 90 -2.79 8.29 -19.78
N LEU A 91 -1.97 8.22 -18.73
CA LEU A 91 -2.30 7.44 -17.54
C LEU A 91 -3.45 8.09 -16.78
N PRO A 92 -4.23 7.29 -16.02
CA PRO A 92 -5.15 7.84 -15.05
C PRO A 92 -4.35 8.75 -14.10
N LYS A 93 -4.83 9.97 -13.86
CA LYS A 93 -4.23 10.91 -12.89
C LYS A 93 -4.48 10.48 -11.43
N ARG A 94 -4.46 9.18 -11.18
CA ARG A 94 -4.89 8.47 -9.97
C ARG A 94 -4.07 7.18 -9.85
N GLY A 95 -3.38 7.00 -8.73
CA GLY A 95 -2.73 5.75 -8.37
C GLY A 95 -1.96 5.84 -7.06
N VAL A 96 -1.64 4.68 -6.50
CA VAL A 96 -0.92 4.54 -5.24
C VAL A 96 0.35 3.73 -5.47
N VAL A 97 1.48 4.26 -5.01
CA VAL A 97 2.73 3.51 -4.87
C VAL A 97 2.65 2.79 -3.53
N HIS A 98 2.29 1.51 -3.56
CA HIS A 98 1.97 0.73 -2.37
C HIS A 98 3.25 0.24 -1.67
N SER A 99 3.12 -0.11 -0.39
CA SER A 99 4.18 -0.68 0.44
C SER A 99 5.50 0.09 0.33
N PHE A 100 5.42 1.43 0.40
CA PHE A 100 6.54 2.30 0.10
C PHE A 100 7.65 2.15 1.16
N THR A 101 8.85 1.80 0.71
CA THR A 101 10.05 1.68 1.56
C THR A 101 11.23 2.49 1.01
N GLY A 102 10.97 3.46 0.13
CA GLY A 102 11.99 4.33 -0.44
C GLY A 102 12.40 5.46 0.50
N THR A 103 13.13 6.42 -0.04
CA THR A 103 13.64 7.59 0.70
C THR A 103 12.63 8.74 0.72
N VAL A 104 12.89 9.75 1.56
CA VAL A 104 12.10 10.99 1.59
C VAL A 104 12.13 11.70 0.22
N ALA A 105 13.28 11.73 -0.46
CA ALA A 105 13.42 12.37 -1.76
C ALA A 105 12.58 11.65 -2.82
N GLU A 106 12.65 10.32 -2.86
CA GLU A 106 11.84 9.50 -3.78
C GLU A 106 10.34 9.70 -3.52
N MET A 107 9.91 9.71 -2.25
CA MET A 107 8.53 10.00 -1.87
C MET A 107 8.08 11.38 -2.36
N GLN A 108 8.91 12.41 -2.18
CA GLN A 108 8.60 13.78 -2.62
C GLN A 108 8.46 13.88 -4.14
N GLU A 109 9.31 13.19 -4.90
CA GLU A 109 9.20 13.13 -6.36
C GLU A 109 7.90 12.45 -6.81
N LEU A 110 7.50 11.36 -6.15
CA LEU A 110 6.22 10.67 -6.42
C LEU A 110 5.02 11.58 -6.15
N VAL A 111 5.01 12.24 -4.98
CA VAL A 111 3.95 13.16 -4.59
C VAL A 111 3.88 14.37 -5.53
N ALA A 112 5.03 14.92 -5.92
CA ALA A 112 5.10 16.02 -6.88
C ALA A 112 4.60 15.62 -8.27
N ALA A 113 4.83 14.37 -8.67
CA ALA A 113 4.28 13.78 -9.90
C ALA A 113 2.78 13.39 -9.79
N GLY A 114 2.17 13.56 -8.61
CA GLY A 114 0.74 13.36 -8.37
C GLY A 114 0.32 11.97 -7.91
N TRP A 115 1.28 11.12 -7.54
CA TRP A 115 1.03 9.78 -7.00
C TRP A 115 0.84 9.81 -5.49
N ASP A 116 -0.05 8.98 -4.98
CA ASP A 116 -0.25 8.78 -3.55
C ASP A 116 0.64 7.63 -3.04
N VAL A 117 0.84 7.54 -1.72
CA VAL A 117 1.85 6.64 -1.10
C VAL A 117 1.19 5.76 -0.05
N GLY A 118 1.39 4.44 -0.18
CA GLY A 118 0.93 3.42 0.76
C GLY A 118 1.95 3.13 1.87
N ILE A 119 1.49 3.19 3.12
CA ILE A 119 2.30 2.94 4.32
C ILE A 119 1.79 1.69 5.04
N ASN A 120 2.71 0.78 5.34
CA ASN A 120 2.47 -0.41 6.18
C ASN A 120 3.62 -0.65 7.17
N GLY A 121 3.62 -1.79 7.86
CA GLY A 121 4.66 -2.12 8.84
C GLY A 121 6.08 -2.29 8.26
N CYS A 122 6.23 -2.61 6.97
CA CYS A 122 7.52 -2.62 6.29
C CYS A 122 8.03 -1.19 6.04
N SER A 123 7.14 -0.25 5.69
CA SER A 123 7.45 1.16 5.49
C SER A 123 8.07 1.83 6.72
N ILE A 124 7.73 1.37 7.92
CA ILE A 124 8.19 1.92 9.21
C ILE A 124 9.04 0.91 10.00
N ARG A 125 9.76 0.06 9.27
CA ARG A 125 10.70 -0.91 9.86
C ARG A 125 11.98 -0.25 10.37
N ALA A 126 12.51 0.72 9.63
CA ALA A 126 13.77 1.41 9.89
C ALA A 126 13.55 2.92 10.14
N ALA A 127 14.57 3.63 10.64
CA ALA A 127 14.47 5.04 11.02
C ALA A 127 14.16 5.93 9.81
N GLU A 128 14.71 5.62 8.65
CA GLU A 128 14.50 6.33 7.39
C GLU A 128 13.01 6.32 6.99
N GLY A 129 12.34 5.19 7.22
CA GLY A 129 10.90 5.05 7.01
C GLY A 129 10.05 5.92 7.94
N ILE A 130 10.53 6.17 9.15
CA ILE A 130 9.89 7.10 10.08
C ILE A 130 9.97 8.53 9.52
N ASP A 131 11.11 8.92 8.95
CA ASP A 131 11.29 10.25 8.36
C ASP A 131 10.45 10.45 7.10
N VAL A 132 10.24 9.40 6.30
CA VAL A 132 9.25 9.41 5.20
C VAL A 132 7.86 9.71 5.72
N VAL A 133 7.39 9.00 6.76
CA VAL A 133 6.05 9.20 7.31
C VAL A 133 5.88 10.61 7.90
N LYS A 134 6.92 11.18 8.53
CA LYS A 134 6.90 12.57 8.99
C LYS A 134 6.67 13.53 7.83
N ALA A 135 7.39 13.35 6.72
CA ALA A 135 7.36 14.25 5.56
C ALA A 135 6.14 14.06 4.64
N LEU A 136 5.52 12.87 4.61
CA LEU A 136 4.41 12.53 3.72
C LEU A 136 3.15 13.37 4.03
N PRO A 137 2.58 14.12 3.07
CA PRO A 137 1.33 14.86 3.30
C PRO A 137 0.16 13.91 3.55
N LEU A 138 -0.74 14.26 4.50
CA LEU A 138 -1.86 13.38 4.86
C LEU A 138 -2.84 13.19 3.71
N GLU A 139 -3.01 14.17 2.84
CA GLU A 139 -3.84 14.11 1.64
C GLU A 139 -3.29 13.19 0.53
N ARG A 140 -2.08 12.67 0.72
CA ARG A 140 -1.39 11.71 -0.17
C ARG A 140 -1.13 10.36 0.48
N LEU A 141 -1.62 10.15 1.70
CA LEU A 141 -1.40 8.94 2.50
C LEU A 141 -2.46 7.88 2.24
N HIS A 142 -2.03 6.65 2.01
CA HIS A 142 -2.83 5.44 2.21
C HIS A 142 -2.19 4.59 3.31
N VAL A 143 -3.02 3.83 4.02
CA VAL A 143 -2.56 2.83 5.00
C VAL A 143 -2.96 1.44 4.54
N GLU A 144 -2.08 0.48 4.75
CA GLU A 144 -2.30 -0.92 4.41
C GLU A 144 -1.56 -1.84 5.39
N THR A 145 -1.87 -3.13 5.37
CA THR A 145 -1.17 -4.13 6.21
C THR A 145 -0.16 -4.95 5.43
N ASP A 146 -0.39 -5.15 4.13
CA ASP A 146 0.31 -6.14 3.30
C ASP A 146 0.28 -7.55 3.93
N GLY A 147 -0.80 -7.87 4.67
CA GLY A 147 -0.98 -9.17 5.30
C GLY A 147 -0.97 -10.31 4.27
N PRO A 148 -0.19 -11.38 4.46
CA PRO A 148 0.36 -11.87 5.73
C PRO A 148 1.73 -11.32 6.14
N TRP A 149 2.30 -10.39 5.37
CA TRP A 149 3.62 -9.80 5.56
C TRP A 149 3.58 -8.53 6.43
N CYS A 150 4.74 -7.87 6.57
CA CYS A 150 4.85 -6.55 7.18
C CYS A 150 4.29 -6.41 8.61
N GLU A 151 4.33 -7.51 9.39
CA GLU A 151 4.09 -7.46 10.83
C GLU A 151 5.02 -6.43 11.50
N MET A 152 4.45 -5.52 12.29
CA MET A 152 5.21 -4.58 13.11
C MET A 152 5.77 -5.30 14.33
N ARG A 153 7.10 -5.37 14.44
CA ARG A 153 7.81 -6.16 15.47
C ARG A 153 8.53 -5.28 16.49
N PRO A 154 8.81 -5.79 17.70
CA PRO A 154 9.56 -5.04 18.72
C PRO A 154 10.94 -4.54 18.30
N THR A 155 11.55 -5.18 17.29
CA THR A 155 12.87 -4.79 16.75
C THR A 155 12.80 -3.71 15.67
N HIS A 156 11.60 -3.28 15.27
CA HIS A 156 11.41 -2.24 14.26
C HIS A 156 11.42 -0.85 14.90
N ALA A 157 11.81 0.17 14.15
CA ALA A 157 11.78 1.57 14.61
C ALA A 157 10.38 2.00 15.06
N SER A 158 9.33 1.50 14.40
CA SER A 158 7.93 1.73 14.76
C SER A 158 7.55 1.26 16.17
N ALA A 159 8.29 0.33 16.80
CA ALA A 159 8.04 -0.10 18.17
C ALA A 159 8.14 1.05 19.18
N ALA A 160 8.95 2.08 18.89
CA ALA A 160 9.03 3.28 19.71
C ALA A 160 7.70 4.06 19.74
N PHE A 161 6.85 3.93 18.71
CA PHE A 161 5.61 4.69 18.56
C PHE A 161 4.37 3.91 18.97
N VAL A 162 4.40 2.58 18.98
CA VAL A 162 3.23 1.75 19.34
C VAL A 162 3.46 0.90 20.61
N GLY A 163 4.68 0.93 21.14
CA GLY A 163 5.04 0.18 22.35
C GLY A 163 4.56 0.83 23.65
N PRO A 164 4.60 0.09 24.76
CA PRO A 164 4.17 0.57 26.09
C PRO A 164 5.06 1.68 26.65
N ALA A 165 6.25 1.89 26.09
CA ALA A 165 7.19 2.93 26.52
C ALA A 165 7.00 4.27 25.79
N TYR A 166 5.99 4.40 24.91
CA TYR A 166 5.75 5.64 24.18
C TYR A 166 5.38 6.80 25.13
N ASP A 167 6.09 7.92 25.02
CA ASP A 167 5.88 9.13 25.81
C ASP A 167 5.74 10.42 24.99
N GLY A 168 5.62 10.30 23.66
CA GLY A 168 5.55 11.43 22.73
C GLY A 168 4.15 12.05 22.53
N PRO A 169 3.98 12.89 21.50
CA PRO A 169 2.69 13.53 21.17
C PRO A 169 1.54 12.52 21.02
N GLY A 170 0.35 12.83 21.54
CA GLY A 170 -0.78 11.90 21.48
C GLY A 170 -0.60 10.66 22.38
N LYS A 171 0.28 10.70 23.39
CA LYS A 171 0.37 9.65 24.43
C LYS A 171 -0.98 9.43 25.13
N GLU A 172 -1.69 10.51 25.39
CA GLU A 172 -3.01 10.50 26.05
C GLU A 172 -4.18 10.37 25.06
N ASP A 173 -3.90 10.05 23.79
CA ASP A 173 -4.94 9.76 22.80
C ASP A 173 -5.65 8.44 23.17
N GLU A 174 -6.89 8.56 23.63
CA GLU A 174 -7.70 7.42 24.09
C GLU A 174 -8.09 6.49 22.93
N VAL A 175 -8.20 6.99 21.70
CA VAL A 175 -8.45 6.15 20.51
C VAL A 175 -7.23 5.31 20.20
N ALA A 176 -6.03 5.89 20.27
CA ALA A 176 -4.79 5.14 20.13
C ALA A 176 -4.67 4.03 21.20
N LYS A 177 -4.96 4.36 22.47
CA LYS A 177 -4.94 3.38 23.57
C LYS A 177 -5.95 2.25 23.30
N GLY A 178 -7.19 2.57 22.96
CA GLY A 178 -8.23 1.59 22.67
C GLY A 178 -7.89 0.65 21.52
N ILE A 179 -7.30 1.15 20.44
CA ILE A 179 -6.83 0.32 19.31
C ILE A 179 -5.74 -0.67 19.78
N LEU A 180 -4.73 -0.18 20.49
CA LEU A 180 -3.60 -1.01 20.93
C LEU A 180 -4.00 -2.03 22.01
N GLU A 181 -4.92 -1.67 22.91
CA GLU A 181 -5.49 -2.57 23.91
C GLU A 181 -6.32 -3.68 23.26
N LYS A 182 -7.20 -3.33 22.31
CA LYS A 182 -7.97 -4.30 21.53
C LYS A 182 -7.07 -5.29 20.81
N GLU A 183 -5.97 -4.81 20.24
CA GLU A 183 -5.00 -5.68 19.59
C GLU A 183 -4.23 -6.57 20.58
N GLY A 184 -3.82 -6.01 21.72
CA GLY A 184 -3.16 -6.75 22.80
C GLY A 184 -4.03 -7.86 23.39
N ALA A 185 -5.35 -7.72 23.30
CA ALA A 185 -6.31 -8.73 23.74
C ALA A 185 -6.45 -9.93 22.79
N TYR A 186 -5.91 -9.87 21.56
CA TYR A 186 -5.97 -11.00 20.65
C TYR A 186 -5.19 -12.21 21.18
N LYS A 187 -5.78 -13.40 21.01
CA LYS A 187 -5.10 -14.65 21.34
C LYS A 187 -4.15 -15.04 20.21
N TRP A 188 -2.85 -15.04 20.48
CA TRP A 188 -1.81 -15.41 19.51
C TRP A 188 -1.31 -16.85 19.72
N VAL A 189 -1.48 -17.71 18.70
CA VAL A 189 -1.10 -19.14 18.77
C VAL A 189 -0.14 -19.53 17.64
N LYS A 190 0.59 -20.63 17.82
CA LYS A 190 1.33 -21.26 16.71
C LYS A 190 0.33 -21.82 15.70
N LYS A 191 0.69 -21.92 14.42
CA LYS A 191 -0.20 -22.40 13.35
C LYS A 191 -0.83 -23.77 13.64
N GLU A 192 -0.09 -24.67 14.30
CA GLU A 192 -0.56 -26.02 14.66
C GLU A 192 -1.59 -26.02 15.79
N LYS A 193 -1.75 -24.89 16.49
CA LYS A 193 -2.68 -24.70 17.61
C LYS A 193 -3.77 -23.68 17.28
N TRP A 194 -3.96 -23.36 16.00
CA TRP A 194 -4.97 -22.41 15.59
C TRP A 194 -6.37 -22.88 16.00
N VAL A 195 -7.16 -21.94 16.52
CA VAL A 195 -8.57 -22.10 16.86
C VAL A 195 -9.30 -20.84 16.42
N GLU A 196 -10.60 -20.94 16.17
CA GLU A 196 -11.43 -19.79 15.80
C GLU A 196 -11.27 -18.64 16.80
N GLY A 197 -11.18 -17.41 16.28
CA GLY A 197 -10.91 -16.20 17.06
C GLY A 197 -9.45 -15.97 17.48
N ALA A 198 -8.53 -16.89 17.19
CA ALA A 198 -7.10 -16.70 17.46
C ALA A 198 -6.33 -16.24 16.21
N LEU A 199 -5.35 -15.35 16.41
CA LEU A 199 -4.36 -14.96 15.40
C LEU A 199 -3.19 -15.95 15.38
N VAL A 200 -2.54 -16.07 14.21
CA VAL A 200 -1.37 -16.94 14.04
C VAL A 200 -0.09 -16.11 14.21
N LYS A 201 0.80 -16.56 15.11
CA LYS A 201 2.10 -15.92 15.33
C LYS A 201 2.90 -15.85 14.02
N GLY A 202 3.37 -14.65 13.67
CA GLY A 202 4.12 -14.37 12.45
C GLY A 202 3.27 -14.23 11.19
N ARG A 203 1.94 -14.21 11.29
CA ARG A 203 1.02 -13.91 10.20
C ARG A 203 0.33 -12.58 10.50
N ASN A 204 0.68 -11.54 9.74
CA ASN A 204 -0.02 -10.26 9.84
C ASN A 204 -1.44 -10.38 9.26
N GLU A 205 -2.38 -9.56 9.73
CA GLU A 205 -3.79 -9.64 9.31
C GLU A 205 -4.40 -8.25 9.09
N PRO A 206 -5.43 -8.12 8.24
CA PRO A 206 -6.11 -6.83 7.98
C PRO A 206 -6.64 -6.15 9.24
N CYS A 207 -7.07 -6.90 10.26
CA CYS A 207 -7.55 -6.36 11.52
C CYS A 207 -6.50 -5.54 12.30
N LEU A 208 -5.22 -5.65 11.92
CA LEU A 208 -4.10 -4.94 12.54
C LEU A 208 -3.79 -3.59 11.89
N ILE A 209 -4.57 -3.16 10.89
CA ILE A 209 -4.38 -1.88 10.20
C ILE A 209 -4.43 -0.68 11.14
N GLY A 210 -5.22 -0.75 12.21
CA GLY A 210 -5.31 0.30 13.23
C GLY A 210 -3.96 0.63 13.87
N ARG A 211 -3.07 -0.37 14.05
CA ARG A 211 -1.72 -0.14 14.59
C ARG A 211 -0.86 0.69 13.64
N VAL A 212 -1.02 0.52 12.32
CA VAL A 212 -0.34 1.34 11.32
C VAL A 212 -0.81 2.78 11.43
N VAL A 213 -2.12 3.02 11.57
CA VAL A 213 -2.70 4.35 11.77
C VAL A 213 -2.16 5.00 13.04
N VAL A 214 -2.14 4.28 14.17
CA VAL A 214 -1.58 4.79 15.44
C VAL A 214 -0.11 5.17 15.29
N ALA A 215 0.68 4.33 14.61
CA ALA A 215 2.09 4.64 14.37
C ALA A 215 2.23 5.92 13.54
N VAL A 216 1.49 6.06 12.44
CA VAL A 216 1.52 7.26 11.59
C VAL A 216 1.11 8.51 12.38
N ALA A 217 0.02 8.46 13.15
CA ALA A 217 -0.46 9.58 13.96
C ALA A 217 0.60 10.07 14.94
N ARG A 218 1.20 9.15 15.69
CA ARG A 218 2.26 9.44 16.67
C ARG A 218 3.56 9.92 16.03
N ILE A 219 3.94 9.37 14.88
CA ILE A 219 5.11 9.85 14.12
C ILE A 219 4.93 11.29 13.65
N LYS A 220 3.71 11.64 13.19
CA LYS A 220 3.38 12.96 12.66
C LYS A 220 2.98 13.98 13.73
N GLY A 221 2.65 13.53 14.94
CA GLY A 221 2.19 14.39 16.03
C GLY A 221 0.78 14.92 15.85
N VAL A 222 -0.09 14.14 15.20
CA VAL A 222 -1.52 14.45 14.95
C VAL A 222 -2.41 13.38 15.60
N SER A 223 -3.73 13.59 15.64
CA SER A 223 -4.65 12.60 16.23
C SER A 223 -4.81 11.35 15.36
N VAL A 224 -5.22 10.23 15.98
CA VAL A 224 -5.54 9.01 15.23
C VAL A 224 -6.68 9.23 14.24
N GLU A 225 -7.70 9.99 14.63
CA GLU A 225 -8.85 10.32 13.78
C GLU A 225 -8.44 11.15 12.58
N GLU A 226 -7.53 12.12 12.73
CA GLU A 226 -7.03 12.92 11.60
C GLU A 226 -6.36 12.03 10.54
N VAL A 227 -5.55 11.05 10.97
CA VAL A 227 -4.93 10.10 10.04
C VAL A 227 -5.97 9.15 9.44
N ALA A 228 -6.89 8.63 10.26
CA ALA A 228 -7.92 7.70 9.80
C ALA A 228 -8.83 8.34 8.76
N GLU A 229 -9.31 9.57 9.00
CA GLU A 229 -10.15 10.33 8.07
C GLU A 229 -9.41 10.67 6.78
N ALA A 230 -8.15 11.10 6.88
CA ALA A 230 -7.33 11.36 5.70
C ALA A 230 -7.16 10.09 4.85
N ALA A 231 -6.68 8.99 5.45
CA ALA A 231 -6.41 7.75 4.73
C ALA A 231 -7.70 7.10 4.18
N TRP A 232 -8.80 7.16 4.94
CA TRP A 232 -10.12 6.72 4.49
C TRP A 232 -10.61 7.56 3.30
N GLY A 233 -10.62 8.88 3.45
CA GLY A 233 -11.04 9.81 2.40
C GLY A 233 -10.22 9.68 1.13
N ASN A 234 -8.89 9.55 1.24
CA ASN A 234 -7.99 9.33 0.11
C ASN A 234 -8.31 8.01 -0.60
N SER A 235 -8.42 6.91 0.15
CA SER A 235 -8.72 5.58 -0.40
C SER A 235 -10.08 5.53 -1.08
N ARG A 236 -11.10 6.17 -0.50
CA ARG A 236 -12.43 6.26 -1.12
C ARG A 236 -12.42 7.03 -2.42
N ARG A 237 -11.77 8.20 -2.46
CA ARG A 237 -11.63 8.98 -3.70
C ARG A 237 -10.78 8.24 -4.73
N MET A 238 -9.74 7.56 -4.28
CA MET A 238 -8.85 6.79 -5.13
C MET A 238 -9.59 5.62 -5.77
N PHE A 239 -10.25 4.75 -5.00
CA PHE A 239 -10.81 3.50 -5.51
C PHE A 239 -12.32 3.54 -5.81
N GLY A 240 -12.99 4.66 -5.54
CA GLY A 240 -14.40 4.86 -5.88
C GLY A 240 -15.38 4.13 -4.94
N PHE A 241 -14.98 3.88 -3.70
CA PHE A 241 -15.85 3.23 -2.71
C PHE A 241 -17.02 4.16 -2.30
N LYS A 242 -18.26 3.64 -2.43
CA LYS A 242 -19.49 4.34 -2.03
C LYS A 242 -19.63 4.36 -0.49
N ASP A 243 -20.44 5.31 0.01
CA ASP A 243 -20.90 5.31 1.41
C ASP A 243 -21.89 4.16 1.61
N GLU A 244 -21.40 2.95 1.88
CA GLU A 244 -22.25 1.87 2.38
C GLU A 244 -21.55 1.18 3.54
N VAL A 245 -21.81 1.66 4.75
CA VAL A 245 -22.04 0.77 5.90
C VAL A 245 -23.09 1.45 6.78
N GLU A 246 -24.37 1.07 6.63
CA GLU A 246 -25.24 1.08 7.81
C GLU A 246 -24.66 0.01 8.74
N VAL A 247 -23.92 0.45 9.76
CA VAL A 247 -23.57 -0.43 10.87
C VAL A 247 -24.88 -0.63 11.61
N GLU A 248 -25.54 -1.77 11.39
CA GLU A 248 -26.59 -2.20 12.31
C GLU A 248 -25.96 -2.28 13.72
N VAL A 249 -26.40 -1.38 14.59
CA VAL A 249 -26.01 -1.27 16.01
C VAL A 249 -26.68 -2.37 16.81
#